data_AF-A0A528TRG2-F1
#
_entry.id   AF-A0A528TRG2-F1
#
_cell.length_a   1.000
_cell.length_b   1.000
_cell.length_c   1.000
_cell.angle_alpha   90.00
_cell.angle_beta   90.00
_cell.angle_gamma   90.00
#
_symmetry.space_group_name_H-M   'P 1'
#
loop_
_entity.id
_entity.type
_entity.pdbx_description
1 polymer ?
#
loop_
_entity_poly.entity_id
_entity_poly.type
_entity_poly.pdbx_seq_one_letter_code
_entity_poly.pdbx_strand_id
1 'polypeptide(L)'
;SGFLWGVGTGEQAEKYRIAPSLKLGFLTQTHPSLNSTLSLSVTSTFGGNLSEKPCVADYGDLGTYSVNCRFAAGETAPEDTLKYLVNATPERLRLWLNYRVTF
;
A
#
# COMPACT_ATOMS: atom_id res chain seq x y z
N SER A 1 -22.78 16.68 -4.67
CA SER A 1 -22.05 15.40 -4.65
C SER A 1 -21.14 15.30 -5.85
N GLY A 2 -20.13 14.44 -5.82
CA GLY A 2 -19.17 14.29 -6.92
C GLY A 2 -18.42 12.98 -6.89
N PHE A 3 -17.74 12.67 -7.98
CA PHE A 3 -16.86 11.51 -8.10
C PHE A 3 -15.43 11.89 -7.73
N LEU A 4 -14.74 10.95 -7.08
CA LEU A 4 -13.33 11.02 -6.77
C LEU A 4 -12.62 10.00 -7.64
N TRP A 5 -11.46 10.35 -8.18
CA TRP A 5 -10.63 9.40 -8.91
C TRP A 5 -9.16 9.75 -8.75
N GLY A 6 -8.29 8.76 -8.94
CA GLY A 6 -6.84 8.95 -8.93
C GLY A 6 -6.14 7.73 -9.53
N VAL A 7 -4.98 7.97 -10.13
CA VAL A 7 -4.14 6.92 -10.71
C VAL A 7 -2.79 6.92 -9.99
N GLY A 8 -2.29 5.72 -9.67
CA GLY A 8 -0.93 5.50 -9.21
C GLY A 8 -0.18 4.74 -10.29
N THR A 9 0.94 5.27 -10.76
CA THR A 9 1.78 4.62 -11.78
C THR A 9 2.50 3.37 -11.25
N GLY A 10 2.48 3.16 -9.93
CA GLY A 10 3.30 2.16 -9.27
C GLY A 10 4.74 2.63 -9.17
N GLU A 11 5.60 1.72 -8.70
CA GLU A 11 7.02 1.98 -8.50
C GLU A 11 7.80 0.67 -8.70
N GLN A 12 8.98 0.77 -9.30
CA GLN A 12 9.92 -0.34 -9.38
C GLN A 12 11.25 0.09 -8.77
N ALA A 13 11.62 -0.58 -7.69
CA ALA A 13 12.92 -0.45 -7.06
C ALA A 13 13.71 -1.76 -7.19
N GLU A 14 14.97 -1.71 -6.78
CA GLU A 14 15.85 -2.88 -6.74
C GLU A 14 15.28 -3.97 -5.80
N LYS A 15 14.81 -3.56 -4.62
CA LYS A 15 14.40 -4.48 -3.53
C LYS A 15 12.90 -4.73 -3.43
N TYR A 16 12.07 -3.94 -4.11
CA TYR A 16 10.62 -4.09 -4.10
C TYR A 16 9.96 -3.57 -5.37
N ARG A 17 8.67 -3.86 -5.50
CA ARG A 17 7.79 -3.34 -6.54
C ARG A 17 6.44 -2.97 -5.94
N ILE A 18 5.92 -1.81 -6.34
CA ILE A 18 4.54 -1.41 -6.10
C ILE A 18 3.81 -1.46 -7.44
N ALA A 19 2.74 -2.24 -7.51
CA ALA A 19 1.93 -2.31 -8.72
C ALA A 19 1.22 -0.97 -9.01
N PRO A 20 0.94 -0.64 -10.28
CA PRO A 20 0.04 0.47 -10.61
C PRO A 20 -1.32 0.31 -9.91
N SER A 21 -2.01 1.42 -9.70
CA SER A 21 -3.33 1.43 -9.05
C SER A 21 -4.30 2.43 -9.67
N LEU A 22 -5.57 2.13 -9.52
CA LEU A 22 -6.69 3.03 -9.83
C LEU A 22 -7.53 3.16 -8.57
N LYS A 23 -7.79 4.40 -8.17
CA LYS A 23 -8.69 4.73 -7.07
C LYS A 23 -9.92 5.40 -7.64
N LEU A 24 -11.10 4.93 -7.24
CA LEU A 24 -12.40 5.49 -7.60
C LEU A 24 -13.18 5.77 -6.33
N GLY A 25 -14.07 6.74 -6.36
CA GLY A 25 -14.89 7.05 -5.20
C GLY A 25 -16.00 8.04 -5.48
N PHE A 26 -16.76 8.30 -4.42
CA PHE A 26 -17.89 9.20 -4.43
C PHE A 26 -17.90 10.01 -3.14
N LEU A 27 -18.23 11.29 -3.24
CA LEU A 27 -18.36 12.22 -2.14
C LEU A 27 -19.75 12.85 -2.20
N THR A 28 -20.46 12.84 -1.09
CA THR A 28 -21.71 13.59 -0.92
C THR A 28 -21.61 14.48 0.31
N GLN A 29 -22.27 15.63 0.25
CA GLN A 29 -22.32 16.59 1.34
C GLN A 29 -23.73 17.17 1.44
N THR A 30 -24.19 17.35 2.67
CA THR A 30 -25.43 18.03 3.02
C THR A 30 -25.18 19.09 4.09
N HIS A 31 -26.08 20.05 4.22
CA HIS A 31 -26.04 21.08 5.28
C HIS A 31 -27.25 20.87 6.20
N PRO A 32 -27.11 20.08 7.28
CA PRO A 32 -28.22 19.83 8.21
C PRO A 32 -28.73 21.10 8.91
N SER A 33 -27.88 22.12 9.03
CA SER A 33 -28.23 23.46 9.53
C SER A 33 -27.38 24.53 8.82
N LEU A 34 -27.72 25.81 9.01
CA LEU A 34 -27.00 26.95 8.41
C LEU A 34 -25.50 26.97 8.74
N ASN A 35 -25.13 26.41 9.90
CA ASN A 35 -23.78 26.46 10.46
C ASN A 35 -23.12 25.08 10.51
N SER A 36 -23.66 24.10 9.78
CA SER A 36 -23.12 22.74 9.79
C SER A 36 -23.00 22.12 8.41
N THR A 37 -22.07 21.19 8.31
CA THR A 37 -21.79 20.43 7.09
C THR A 37 -21.56 18.97 7.45
N LEU A 38 -22.32 18.08 6.82
CA LEU A 38 -22.12 16.63 6.90
C LEU A 38 -21.59 16.13 5.56
N SER A 39 -20.44 15.47 5.56
CA SER A 39 -19.78 14.93 4.38
C SER A 39 -19.57 13.42 4.53
N LEU A 40 -19.93 12.66 3.50
CA LEU A 40 -19.68 11.21 3.41
C LEU A 40 -18.87 10.93 2.14
N SER A 41 -17.77 10.21 2.28
CA SER A 41 -16.90 9.77 1.19
C SER A 41 -16.71 8.26 1.23
N VAL A 42 -16.82 7.63 0.07
CA VAL A 42 -16.53 6.22 -0.15
C VAL A 42 -15.51 6.12 -1.27
N THR A 43 -14.39 5.44 -1.04
CA THR A 43 -13.37 5.22 -2.07
C THR A 43 -12.96 3.76 -2.12
N SER A 44 -12.70 3.24 -3.31
CA SER A 44 -12.15 1.91 -3.55
C SER A 44 -10.86 1.98 -4.37
N THR A 45 -9.89 1.15 -4.03
CA THR A 45 -8.56 1.10 -4.65
C THR A 45 -8.30 -0.26 -5.28
N PHE A 46 -8.07 -0.27 -6.59
CA PHE A 46 -7.72 -1.43 -7.39
C PHE A 46 -6.21 -1.40 -7.70
N GLY A 47 -5.51 -2.54 -7.59
CA GLY A 47 -4.05 -2.60 -7.76
C GLY A 47 -3.27 -2.06 -6.56
N GLY A 48 -2.04 -1.59 -6.78
CA GLY A 48 -1.22 -0.97 -5.72
C GLY A 48 -0.53 -1.93 -4.75
N ASN A 49 -0.51 -3.24 -5.04
CA ASN A 49 0.14 -4.23 -4.17
C ASN A 49 1.64 -3.97 -4.07
N LEU A 50 2.17 -4.06 -2.85
CA LEU A 50 3.60 -4.05 -2.57
C LEU A 50 4.10 -5.50 -2.54
N SER A 51 5.12 -5.80 -3.33
CA SER A 51 5.85 -7.07 -3.29
C SER A 51 7.34 -6.81 -3.16
N GLU A 52 7.96 -7.34 -2.11
CA GLU A 52 9.42 -7.37 -1.98
C GLU A 52 10.02 -8.41 -2.94
N LYS A 53 11.24 -8.13 -3.39
CA LYS A 53 12.05 -9.03 -4.21
C LYS A 53 13.16 -9.63 -3.34
N PRO A 54 13.54 -10.89 -3.58
CA PRO A 54 14.76 -11.41 -3.00
C PRO A 54 15.98 -10.70 -3.62
N CYS A 55 17.09 -10.69 -2.88
CA CYS A 55 18.39 -10.32 -3.41
C CYS A 55 19.38 -11.47 -3.30
N VAL A 56 20.52 -11.27 -3.94
CA VAL A 56 21.62 -12.21 -3.97
C VAL A 56 22.61 -11.82 -2.88
N ALA A 57 22.87 -12.71 -1.93
CA ALA A 57 23.87 -12.54 -0.90
C ALA A 57 25.01 -13.53 -1.11
N ASP A 58 26.24 -13.02 -0.98
CA ASP A 58 27.47 -13.80 -1.06
C ASP A 58 27.96 -14.11 0.36
N TYR A 59 28.05 -15.39 0.69
CA TYR A 59 28.54 -15.90 1.98
C TYR A 59 29.99 -16.40 1.89
N GLY A 60 30.75 -15.95 0.89
CA GLY A 60 32.14 -16.33 0.67
C GLY A 60 32.26 -17.80 0.29
N ASP A 61 33.03 -18.57 1.06
CA ASP A 61 33.28 -19.99 0.78
C ASP A 61 32.03 -20.87 0.83
N LEU A 62 30.96 -20.40 1.48
CA LEU A 62 29.67 -21.09 1.53
C LEU A 62 28.86 -20.93 0.24
N GLY A 63 29.22 -19.97 -0.62
CA GLY A 63 28.57 -19.69 -1.89
C GLY A 63 27.58 -18.54 -1.86
N THR A 64 26.85 -18.39 -2.95
CA THR A 64 25.93 -17.27 -3.21
C THR A 64 24.49 -17.76 -3.22
N TYR A 65 23.61 -17.11 -2.45
CA TYR A 65 22.23 -17.54 -2.26
C TYR A 65 21.22 -16.41 -2.43
N SER A 66 19.99 -16.78 -2.77
CA SER A 66 18.84 -15.87 -2.79
C SER A 66 18.25 -15.75 -1.40
N VAL A 67 18.14 -14.52 -0.89
CA VAL A 67 17.70 -14.23 0.48
C VAL A 67 16.74 -13.05 0.53
N ASN A 68 16.00 -12.94 1.62
CA ASN A 68 15.38 -11.67 1.98
C ASN A 68 16.48 -10.67 2.39
N CYS A 69 16.52 -9.53 1.71
CA CYS A 69 17.57 -8.53 1.88
C CYS A 69 17.71 -7.96 3.29
N ARG A 70 16.65 -8.00 4.08
CA ARG A 70 16.68 -7.53 5.47
C ARG A 70 17.35 -8.54 6.40
N PHE A 71 17.41 -9.81 5.99
CA PHE A 71 17.92 -10.93 6.79
C PHE A 71 19.21 -11.53 6.22
N ALA A 72 19.81 -10.93 5.19
CA ALA A 72 21.02 -11.43 4.53
C ALA A 72 22.21 -11.64 5.49
N ALA A 73 22.30 -10.85 6.56
CA ALA A 73 23.35 -10.96 7.59
C ALA A 73 22.87 -11.66 8.88
N GLY A 74 21.71 -12.33 8.84
CA GLY A 74 21.17 -13.05 9.99
C GLY A 74 21.65 -14.50 10.09
N GLU A 75 21.30 -15.17 11.19
CA GLU A 75 21.63 -16.58 11.45
C GLU A 75 20.64 -17.56 10.79
N THR A 76 19.58 -17.05 10.16
CA THR A 76 18.56 -17.87 9.48
C THR A 76 19.12 -18.41 8.16
N ALA A 77 18.86 -19.68 7.86
CA ALA A 77 19.26 -20.28 6.60
C ALA A 77 18.72 -19.47 5.39
N PRO A 78 19.49 -19.31 4.30
CA PRO A 78 19.12 -18.47 3.16
C PRO A 78 17.70 -18.69 2.64
N GLU A 79 17.32 -19.94 2.40
CA GLU A 79 16.01 -20.38 1.94
C GLU A 79 14.88 -20.05 2.93
N ASP A 80 15.19 -20.07 4.23
CA ASP A 80 14.22 -19.76 5.28
C ASP A 80 13.94 -18.25 5.38
N THR A 81 14.89 -17.41 4.95
CA THR A 81 14.69 -15.95 4.91
C THR A 81 13.63 -15.52 3.89
N LEU A 82 13.48 -16.26 2.78
CA LEU A 82 12.56 -15.92 1.68
C LEU A 82 11.09 -15.93 2.10
N LYS A 83 10.75 -16.71 3.13
CA LYS A 83 9.41 -16.80 3.72
C LYS A 83 8.92 -15.46 4.28
N TYR A 84 9.85 -14.57 4.61
CA TYR A 84 9.57 -13.27 5.19
C TYR A 84 9.49 -12.13 4.16
N LEU A 85 9.57 -12.44 2.86
CA LEU A 85 9.34 -11.43 1.82
C LEU A 85 7.93 -10.85 1.96
N VAL A 86 7.85 -9.53 2.10
CA VAL A 86 6.57 -8.86 2.28
C VAL A 86 5.79 -8.86 0.96
N ASN A 87 4.56 -9.34 1.02
CA ASN A 87 3.55 -9.16 -0.02
C ASN A 87 2.30 -8.56 0.63
N ALA A 88 2.13 -7.24 0.46
CA ALA A 88 1.10 -6.47 1.13
C ALA A 88 0.10 -5.89 0.11
N THR A 89 -1.18 -6.00 0.44
CA THR A 89 -2.25 -5.37 -0.32
C THR A 89 -2.65 -4.05 0.34
N PRO A 90 -2.85 -2.96 -0.43
CA PRO A 90 -3.31 -1.69 0.13
C PRO A 90 -4.77 -1.78 0.60
N GLU A 91 -5.21 -0.78 1.37
CA GLU A 91 -6.61 -0.62 1.75
C GLU A 91 -7.50 -0.53 0.48
N ARG A 92 -8.37 -1.53 0.31
CA ARG A 92 -9.24 -1.68 -0.87
C ARG A 92 -10.46 -0.80 -0.83
N LEU A 93 -10.95 -0.48 0.36
CA LEU A 93 -12.18 0.28 0.58
C LEU A 93 -11.98 1.17 1.78
N ARG A 94 -12.25 2.47 1.62
CA ARG A 94 -12.22 3.45 2.69
C ARG A 94 -13.55 4.17 2.75
N LEU A 95 -14.17 4.16 3.93
CA LEU A 95 -15.37 4.89 4.28
C LEU A 95 -14.98 6.05 5.19
N TRP A 96 -15.44 7.26 4.89
CA TRP A 96 -15.13 8.43 5.70
C TRP A 96 -16.38 9.28 5.89
N LEU A 97 -16.68 9.58 7.14
CA LEU A 97 -17.79 10.42 7.56
C LEU A 97 -17.24 11.59 8.36
N ASN A 98 -17.69 12.79 8.06
CA ASN A 98 -17.24 14.00 8.73
C ASN A 98 -18.38 14.97 8.96
N TYR A 99 -18.46 15.49 10.17
CA TYR A 99 -19.40 16.52 10.55
C TYR A 99 -18.61 17.74 11.04
N ARG A 100 -18.89 18.91 10.44
CA ARG A 100 -18.22 20.18 10.76
C ARG A 100 -19.28 21.19 11.18
N VAL A 101 -18.98 21.95 12.24
CA VAL A 101 -19.76 23.08 12.74
C VAL A 101 -18.90 24.34 12.68
N THR A 102 -19.46 25.45 12.23
CA THR A 102 -18.82 26.77 12.21
C THR A 102 -19.56 27.71 13.15
N PHE A 103 -18.83 28.44 14.00
CA PHE A 103 -19.39 29.37 14.98
C PHE A 103 -19.15 30.82 14.54
#